data_AF-A0A7C7D9W3-F1
#
_entry.id   AF-A0A7C7D9W3-F1
#
_cell.length_a   1.000
_cell.length_b   1.000
_cell.length_c   1.000
_cell.angle_alpha   90.00
_cell.angle_beta   90.00
_cell.angle_gamma   90.00
#
_symmetry.space_group_name_H-M   'P 1'
#
loop_
_entity.id
_entity.type
_entity.pdbx_description
1 polymer ?
#
loop_
_entity_poly.entity_id
_entity_poly.type
_entity_poly.pdbx_seq_one_letter_code
_entity_poly.pdbx_strand_id
1 'polypeptide(L)' 'SAGENIARNMSVDAAMAAFMSSDGHRKNILNPAYTHVGVGVVSSSSGNYYVQIFAQL' A
#
# COMPACT_ATOMS: atom_id res chain seq x y z
N SER A 1 2.32 -12.10 -11.50
CA SER A 1 1.07 -11.82 -10.77
C SER A 1 1.13 -10.42 -10.18
N ALA A 2 0.03 -9.85 -9.67
CA ALA A 2 0.03 -8.50 -9.09
C ALA A 2 -0.82 -8.43 -7.81
N GLY A 3 -0.56 -7.43 -6.98
CA GLY A 3 -1.34 -7.11 -5.78
C GLY A 3 -1.41 -5.60 -5.58
N GLU A 4 -2.54 -5.11 -5.08
CA GLU A 4 -2.77 -3.68 -4.80
C GLU A 4 -3.11 -3.47 -3.33
N ASN A 5 -2.49 -2.45 -2.74
CA ASN A 5 -2.95 -1.83 -1.51
C ASN A 5 -3.35 -0.38 -1.80
N ILE A 6 -4.50 0.04 -1.28
CA ILE A 6 -4.94 1.43 -1.30
C ILE A 6 -5.48 1.84 0.06
N ALA A 7 -5.03 2.98 0.56
CA ALA A 7 -5.56 3.57 1.78
C ALA A 7 -5.57 5.09 1.67
N ARG A 8 -6.49 5.71 2.40
CA ARG A 8 -6.48 7.16 2.63
C ARG A 8 -6.10 7.43 4.08
N ASN A 9 -5.10 8.27 4.28
CA ASN A 9 -4.63 8.61 5.63
C ASN A 9 -3.97 9.99 5.68
N MET A 10 -3.72 10.50 6.89
CA MET A 10 -3.14 11.84 7.09
C MET A 10 -1.62 11.86 6.94
N SER A 11 -0.95 10.72 7.11
CA SER A 11 0.50 10.59 6.99
C SER A 11 0.89 9.22 6.41
N VAL A 12 2.15 9.12 5.97
CA VAL A 12 2.73 7.86 5.48
C VAL A 12 2.74 6.80 6.59
N ASP A 13 3.15 7.18 7.81
CA ASP A 13 3.21 6.24 8.95
C ASP A 13 1.83 5.67 9.29
N ALA A 14 0.80 6.52 9.29
CA ALA A 14 -0.56 6.09 9.57
C ALA A 14 -1.11 5.20 8.44
N ALA A 15 -0.77 5.49 7.18
CA ALA A 15 -1.12 4.63 6.05
C ALA A 15 -0.44 3.25 6.15
N MET A 16 0.85 3.22 6.46
CA MET A 16 1.60 1.97 6.62
C MET A 16 1.09 1.15 7.81
N ALA A 17 0.79 1.80 8.94
CA ALA A 17 0.15 1.13 10.08
C ALA A 17 -1.21 0.52 9.71
N ALA A 18 -2.03 1.24 8.94
CA ALA A 18 -3.32 0.74 8.47
C ALA A 18 -3.18 -0.41 7.45
N PHE A 19 -2.19 -0.37 6.56
CA PHE A 19 -1.88 -1.50 5.69
C PHE A 19 -1.44 -2.73 6.48
N MET A 20 -0.55 -2.54 7.45
CA MET A 20 -0.06 -3.65 8.27
C MET A 20 -1.13 -4.21 9.21
N SER A 21 -2.15 -3.43 9.63
CA SER A 21 -3.23 -3.96 10.46
C SER A 21 -4.26 -4.78 9.68
N SER A 22 -4.40 -4.57 8.37
CA SER A 22 -5.28 -5.36 7.49
C SER A 22 -4.59 -6.64 7.00
N ASP A 23 -5.18 -7.81 7.25
CA ASP A 23 -4.58 -9.09 6.84
C ASP A 23 -4.40 -9.19 5.31
N GLY A 24 -5.34 -8.67 4.52
CA GLY A 24 -5.25 -8.66 3.06
C GLY A 24 -4.11 -7.78 2.56
N HIS A 25 -4.01 -6.54 3.09
CA HIS A 25 -2.95 -5.61 2.70
C HIS A 25 -1.57 -6.08 3.17
N ARG A 26 -1.47 -6.59 4.41
CA ARG A 26 -0.25 -7.16 4.98
C ARG A 26 0.23 -8.36 4.17
N LYS A 27 -0.69 -9.21 3.69
CA LYS A 27 -0.34 -10.33 2.82
C LYS A 27 0.34 -9.86 1.53
N ASN A 28 -0.12 -8.78 0.91
CA ASN A 28 0.55 -8.23 -0.27
C ASN A 28 1.97 -7.73 0.06
N ILE A 29 2.14 -6.99 1.17
CA ILE A 29 3.44 -6.43 1.59
C ILE A 29 4.45 -7.53 1.91
N LEU A 30 4.02 -8.59 2.59
CA LEU A 30 4.91 -9.66 3.07
C LEU A 30 5.06 -10.82 2.08
N ASN A 31 4.43 -10.76 0.90
CA ASN A 31 4.51 -11.84 -0.07
C ASN A 31 5.88 -11.86 -0.77
N PRO A 32 6.72 -12.89 -0.52
CA PRO A 32 8.06 -12.95 -1.10
C PRO A 32 8.06 -13.20 -2.62
N ALA A 33 6.92 -13.59 -3.21
CA ALA A 33 6.82 -13.77 -4.65
C ALA A 33 6.80 -12.43 -5.42
N TYR A 34 6.39 -11.33 -4.77
CA TYR A 34 6.46 -10.01 -5.38
C TYR A 34 7.89 -9.47 -5.28
N THR A 35 8.45 -9.10 -6.43
CA THR A 35 9.84 -8.66 -6.58
C THR A 35 9.95 -7.17 -6.91
N HIS A 36 8.83 -6.53 -7.24
CA HIS A 36 8.76 -5.11 -7.60
C HIS A 36 7.62 -4.44 -6.84
N VAL A 37 7.84 -3.17 -6.49
CA VAL A 37 6.80 -2.30 -5.92
C VAL A 37 6.83 -0.92 -6.56
N GLY A 38 5.66 -0.44 -6.97
CA GLY A 38 5.42 0.95 -7.34
C GLY A 38 4.59 1.64 -6.26
N VAL A 39 4.96 2.86 -5.88
CA VAL A 39 4.23 3.64 -4.87
C VAL A 39 3.77 4.95 -5.46
N GLY A 40 2.48 5.25 -5.30
CA GLY A 40 1.86 6.51 -5.71
C GLY A 40 1.19 7.20 -4.53
N VAL A 41 1.31 8.53 -4.46
CA VAL A 41 0.65 9.35 -3.44
C VAL A 41 -0.03 10.53 -4.10
N VAL A 42 -1.31 10.75 -3.78
CA VAL A 42 -2.06 11.92 -4.22
C VAL A 42 -2.64 12.63 -3.01
N SER A 43 -2.32 13.91 -2.87
CA SER A 43 -2.81 14.73 -1.76
C SER A 43 -4.24 15.23 -2.00
N SER A 44 -5.03 15.28 -0.94
CA SER A 44 -6.36 15.89 -0.92
C SER A 44 -6.52 16.71 0.35
N SER A 45 -7.45 17.67 0.33
CA SER A 45 -7.79 18.54 1.49
C SER A 45 -8.19 17.76 2.75
N SER A 46 -8.50 16.49 2.61
CA SER A 46 -9.05 15.65 3.68
C SER A 46 -8.23 14.37 3.91
N GLY A 47 -6.94 14.41 3.54
CA GLY A 47 -5.99 13.31 3.68
C GLY A 47 -5.46 12.84 2.33
N ASN A 48 -4.33 12.15 2.35
CA ASN A 48 -3.66 11.68 1.14
C ASN A 48 -4.11 10.25 0.81
N TYR A 49 -4.21 9.94 -0.47
CA TYR A 49 -4.34 8.59 -0.97
C TYR A 49 -2.95 8.00 -1.17
N TYR A 50 -2.72 6.82 -0.63
CA TYR A 50 -1.49 6.04 -0.77
C TYR A 50 -1.83 4.74 -1.50
N VAL A 51 -1.12 4.47 -2.59
CA VAL A 51 -1.28 3.25 -3.38
C VAL A 51 0.06 2.54 -3.47
N GLN A 52 0.06 1.23 -3.25
CA GLN A 52 1.19 0.35 -3.51
C GLN A 52 0.75 -0.72 -4.51
N ILE A 53 1.48 -0.84 -5.62
CA ILE A 53 1.30 -1.91 -6.60
C ILE A 53 2.49 -2.84 -6.49
N PHE A 54 2.23 -4.09 -6.13
CA PHE A 54 3.22 -5.15 -6.05
C PHE A 54 3.14 -6.02 -7.30
N ALA A 55 4.30 -6.37 -7.87
CA ALA A 55 4.36 -7.22 -9.05
C ALA A 55 5.41 -8.32 -8.90
N GLN A 56 5.07 -9.48 -9.44
CA GLN A 56 6.01 -10.56 -9.75
C GLN A 56 6.18 -10.56 -11.27
N LEU A 57 7.35 -10.14 -11.72
CA LEU A 57 7.79 -10.15 -13.12
C LEU A 57 8.62 -11.41 -13.42
#